data_AF-A0A6L4ZTL3-F1
#
_entry.id   AF-A0A6L4ZTL3-F1
#
_cell.length_a   1.000
_cell.length_b   1.000
_cell.length_c   1.000
_cell.angle_alpha   90.00
_cell.angle_beta   90.00
_cell.angle_gamma   90.00
#
_symmetry.space_group_name_H-M   'P 1'
#
loop_
_entity.id
_entity.type
_entity.pdbx_description
1 polymer ?
#
loop_
_entity_poly.entity_id
_entity_poly.type
_entity_poly.pdbx_seq_one_letter_code
_entity_poly.pdbx_strand_id
1 'polypeptide(L)'
;MQEFDLAKAAYLQAIDIGRSDASLYELEADRNINLMTVLFEKSESPEEVGQIAIEACDQALVINPESKIAFINKTIAYNILGQHQIRIGLEPVALDKSIEAAQKATGFADISKIPQMATRQLEAIPYSYMGAAYYRKGLYELGKGLDPRPTLKNAIDAFDMALRISPFYDFIYKNSGDVHWGRARYEMSKGLDAVASLNSSIENYKKAISINSENMFYHNGLGNAYEIRGEYELLCGLSPITWLEKAIESYQKAITIKAIKRQ
;
A
#
# COMPACT_ATOMS: atom_id res chain seq x y z
N MET A 1 -16.52 -9.50 -15.36
CA MET A 1 -15.92 -9.83 -16.67
C MET A 1 -16.67 -9.14 -17.79
N GLN A 2 -17.97 -9.42 -17.98
CA GLN A 2 -18.77 -8.78 -19.04
C GLN A 2 -18.77 -7.24 -19.05
N GLU A 3 -18.82 -6.58 -17.88
CA GLU A 3 -18.71 -5.12 -17.77
C GLU A 3 -17.32 -4.59 -18.17
N PHE A 4 -16.25 -5.33 -17.85
CA PHE A 4 -14.90 -4.99 -18.28
C PHE A 4 -14.79 -5.10 -19.80
N ASP A 5 -15.38 -6.12 -20.43
CA ASP A 5 -15.32 -6.31 -21.88
C ASP A 5 -16.05 -5.19 -22.65
N LEU A 6 -17.21 -4.75 -22.14
CA LEU A 6 -17.94 -3.60 -22.70
C LEU A 6 -17.15 -2.30 -22.56
N ALA A 7 -16.54 -2.06 -21.39
CA ALA A 7 -15.68 -0.90 -21.20
C ALA A 7 -14.48 -0.92 -22.14
N LYS A 8 -13.87 -2.10 -22.37
CA LYS A 8 -12.74 -2.25 -23.32
C LYS A 8 -13.10 -1.81 -24.73
N ALA A 9 -14.25 -2.27 -25.25
CA ALA A 9 -14.68 -1.94 -26.60
C ALA A 9 -14.90 -0.42 -26.77
N ALA A 10 -15.51 0.23 -25.77
CA ALA A 10 -15.72 1.67 -25.77
C ALA A 10 -14.41 2.47 -25.73
N TYR A 11 -13.43 2.06 -24.90
CA TYR A 11 -12.13 2.71 -24.82
C TYR A 11 -11.32 2.56 -26.10
N LEU A 12 -11.28 1.37 -26.70
CA LEU A 12 -10.56 1.15 -27.97
C LEU A 12 -11.12 2.02 -29.10
N GLN A 13 -12.45 2.18 -29.16
CA GLN A 13 -13.09 3.08 -30.13
C GLN A 13 -12.74 4.55 -29.86
N ALA A 14 -12.74 4.97 -28.59
CA ALA A 14 -12.36 6.32 -28.21
C ALA A 14 -10.90 6.63 -28.55
N ILE A 15 -9.98 5.69 -28.26
CA ILE A 15 -8.55 5.80 -28.58
C ILE A 15 -8.34 5.91 -30.09
N ASP A 16 -9.07 5.13 -30.90
CA ASP A 16 -8.94 5.19 -32.35
C ASP A 16 -9.31 6.58 -32.92
N ILE A 17 -10.32 7.23 -32.33
CA ILE A 17 -10.77 8.57 -32.70
C ILE A 17 -9.86 9.67 -32.12
N GLY A 18 -9.33 9.46 -30.91
CA GLY A 18 -8.60 10.44 -30.11
C GLY A 18 -7.14 10.08 -29.84
N ARG A 19 -6.42 9.52 -30.83
CA ARG A 19 -5.06 8.95 -30.65
C ARG A 19 -4.02 9.88 -30.02
N SER A 20 -4.23 11.19 -30.05
CA SER A 20 -3.35 12.22 -29.48
C SER A 20 -3.77 12.71 -28.10
N ASP A 21 -4.79 12.10 -27.49
CA ASP A 21 -5.27 12.45 -26.15
C ASP A 21 -4.68 11.47 -25.11
N ALA A 22 -3.74 11.96 -24.30
CA ALA A 22 -3.11 11.17 -23.24
C ALA A 22 -4.13 10.63 -22.22
N SER A 23 -5.22 11.36 -21.98
CA SER A 23 -6.22 10.98 -20.96
C SER A 23 -6.94 9.68 -21.28
N LEU A 24 -7.12 9.35 -22.57
CA LEU A 24 -7.74 8.10 -22.99
C LEU A 24 -6.87 6.88 -22.64
N TYR A 25 -5.55 7.01 -22.80
CA TYR A 25 -4.60 5.97 -22.42
C TYR A 25 -4.45 5.87 -20.89
N GLU A 26 -4.54 6.99 -20.18
CA GLU A 26 -4.57 7.00 -18.71
C GLU A 26 -5.80 6.25 -18.15
N LEU A 27 -6.97 6.46 -18.76
CA LEU A 27 -8.21 5.75 -18.40
C LEU A 27 -8.14 4.25 -18.74
N GLU A 28 -7.57 3.88 -19.89
CA GLU A 28 -7.38 2.46 -20.22
C GLU A 28 -6.40 1.79 -19.24
N ALA A 29 -5.34 2.49 -18.82
CA ALA A 29 -4.45 1.98 -17.78
C ALA A 29 -5.17 1.77 -16.45
N ASP A 30 -5.98 2.75 -16.00
CA ASP A 30 -6.75 2.64 -14.75
C ASP A 30 -7.76 1.47 -14.79
N ARG A 31 -8.47 1.30 -15.90
CA ARG A 31 -9.37 0.17 -16.11
C ARG A 31 -8.64 -1.17 -15.95
N ASN A 32 -7.48 -1.32 -16.58
CA ASN A 32 -6.70 -2.56 -16.49
C ASN A 32 -6.13 -2.77 -15.09
N ILE A 33 -5.71 -1.71 -14.37
CA ILE A 33 -5.30 -1.79 -12.96
C ILE A 33 -6.43 -2.31 -12.05
N ASN A 34 -7.66 -1.83 -12.26
CA ASN A 34 -8.83 -2.35 -11.55
C ASN A 34 -9.05 -3.84 -11.83
N LEU A 35 -8.89 -4.27 -13.09
CA LEU A 35 -8.96 -5.68 -13.45
C LEU A 35 -7.81 -6.50 -12.82
N MET A 36 -6.58 -5.99 -12.79
CA MET A 36 -5.45 -6.63 -12.12
C MET A 36 -5.73 -6.88 -10.64
N THR A 37 -6.36 -5.91 -9.97
CA THR A 37 -6.74 -6.04 -8.55
C THR A 37 -7.71 -7.20 -8.36
N VAL A 38 -8.74 -7.29 -9.20
CA VAL A 38 -9.72 -8.39 -9.17
C VAL A 38 -9.06 -9.75 -9.43
N LEU A 39 -8.17 -9.84 -10.44
CA LEU A 39 -7.44 -11.07 -10.74
C LEU A 39 -6.57 -11.49 -9.55
N PHE A 40 -5.83 -10.53 -8.97
CA PHE A 40 -4.99 -10.78 -7.82
C PHE A 40 -5.79 -11.25 -6.59
N GLU A 41 -6.98 -10.69 -6.34
CA GLU A 41 -7.86 -11.15 -5.26
C GLU A 41 -8.38 -12.58 -5.48
N LYS A 42 -8.65 -12.94 -6.75
CA LYS A 42 -9.04 -14.30 -7.14
C LYS A 42 -7.88 -15.29 -7.22
N SER A 43 -6.66 -14.84 -6.91
CA SER A 43 -5.44 -15.65 -7.07
C SER A 43 -5.17 -16.09 -8.50
N GLU A 44 -5.68 -15.33 -9.47
CA GLU A 44 -5.36 -15.46 -10.89
C GLU A 44 -4.13 -14.58 -11.22
N SER A 45 -3.44 -14.88 -12.33
CA SER A 45 -2.28 -14.08 -12.75
C SER A 45 -2.71 -12.72 -13.30
N PRO A 46 -2.20 -11.59 -12.77
CA PRO A 46 -2.44 -10.27 -13.30
C PRO A 46 -1.39 -9.86 -14.36
N GLU A 47 -0.49 -10.75 -14.78
CA GLU A 47 0.69 -10.39 -15.58
C GLU A 47 0.34 -9.83 -16.95
N GLU A 48 -0.52 -10.52 -17.72
CA GLU A 48 -0.92 -10.06 -19.07
C GLU A 48 -1.66 -8.73 -19.00
N VAL A 49 -2.64 -8.61 -18.10
CA VAL A 49 -3.39 -7.37 -17.90
C VAL A 49 -2.50 -6.25 -17.38
N GLY A 50 -1.51 -6.57 -16.54
CA GLY A 50 -0.52 -5.61 -16.07
C GLY A 50 0.38 -5.08 -17.17
N GLN A 51 0.78 -5.93 -18.11
CA GLN A 51 1.54 -5.51 -19.27
C GLN A 51 0.73 -4.53 -20.14
N ILE A 52 -0.56 -4.83 -20.37
CA ILE A 52 -1.48 -3.92 -21.09
C ILE A 52 -1.61 -2.57 -20.35
N ALA A 53 -1.77 -2.57 -19.03
CA ALA A 53 -1.86 -1.34 -18.24
C ALA A 53 -0.59 -0.48 -18.36
N ILE A 54 0.58 -1.12 -18.30
CA ILE A 54 1.88 -0.44 -18.43
C ILE A 54 2.06 0.15 -19.82
N GLU A 55 1.71 -0.59 -20.88
CA GLU A 55 1.77 -0.12 -22.26
C GLU A 55 0.85 1.09 -22.50
N ALA A 56 -0.35 1.08 -21.94
CA ALA A 56 -1.24 2.23 -21.98
C ALA A 56 -0.60 3.45 -21.29
N CYS A 57 0.02 3.27 -20.11
CA CYS A 57 0.78 4.36 -19.48
C CYS A 57 1.98 4.83 -20.33
N ASP A 58 2.68 3.92 -21.02
CA ASP A 58 3.77 4.29 -21.92
C ASP A 58 3.27 5.15 -23.09
N GLN A 59 2.13 4.82 -23.68
CA GLN A 59 1.51 5.64 -24.73
C GLN A 59 1.10 7.03 -24.20
N ALA A 60 0.49 7.08 -23.01
CA ALA A 60 0.17 8.35 -22.36
C ALA A 60 1.43 9.23 -22.18
N LEU A 61 2.56 8.63 -21.81
CA LEU A 61 3.84 9.33 -21.60
C LEU A 61 4.55 9.72 -22.90
N VAL A 62 4.28 9.06 -24.03
CA VAL A 62 4.73 9.53 -25.35
C VAL A 62 4.05 10.86 -25.70
N ILE A 63 2.76 10.99 -25.38
CA ILE A 63 1.95 12.18 -25.68
C ILE A 63 2.21 13.29 -24.67
N ASN A 64 2.24 12.94 -23.38
CA ASN A 64 2.51 13.85 -22.27
C ASN A 64 3.60 13.26 -21.35
N PRO A 65 4.89 13.56 -21.61
CA PRO A 65 6.02 13.02 -20.84
C PRO A 65 6.02 13.36 -19.35
N GLU A 66 5.29 14.40 -18.94
CA GLU A 66 5.16 14.85 -17.55
C GLU A 66 3.82 14.44 -16.93
N SER A 67 3.09 13.49 -17.55
CA SER A 67 1.83 12.99 -16.98
C SER A 67 2.05 12.30 -15.65
N LYS A 68 1.69 13.01 -14.58
CA LYS A 68 1.68 12.46 -13.23
C LYS A 68 0.71 11.29 -13.08
N ILE A 69 -0.45 11.34 -13.74
CA ILE A 69 -1.45 10.28 -13.68
C ILE A 69 -0.87 8.99 -14.28
N ALA A 70 -0.18 9.08 -15.43
CA ALA A 70 0.46 7.91 -16.04
C ALA A 70 1.54 7.31 -15.12
N PHE A 71 2.35 8.13 -14.44
CA PHE A 71 3.33 7.63 -13.46
C PHE A 71 2.68 7.04 -12.21
N ILE A 72 1.57 7.59 -11.72
CA ILE A 72 0.76 7.00 -10.64
C ILE A 72 0.25 5.63 -11.08
N ASN A 73 -0.36 5.52 -12.26
CA ASN A 73 -0.90 4.25 -12.75
C ASN A 73 0.20 3.19 -12.91
N LYS A 74 1.38 3.55 -13.44
CA LYS A 74 2.55 2.65 -13.44
C LYS A 74 2.95 2.21 -12.04
N THR A 75 2.98 3.13 -11.09
CA THR A 75 3.31 2.82 -9.69
C THR A 75 2.37 1.75 -9.13
N ILE A 76 1.07 1.88 -9.37
CA ILE A 76 0.06 0.94 -8.88
C ILE A 76 0.19 -0.42 -9.59
N ALA A 77 0.27 -0.42 -10.93
CA ALA A 77 0.41 -1.65 -11.72
C ALA A 77 1.65 -2.45 -11.29
N TYR A 78 2.81 -1.80 -11.16
CA TYR A 78 4.04 -2.45 -10.71
C TYR A 78 3.97 -2.93 -9.25
N ASN A 79 3.26 -2.23 -8.37
CA ASN A 79 3.00 -2.71 -7.01
C ASN A 79 2.20 -4.02 -7.00
N ILE A 80 1.17 -4.15 -7.85
CA ILE A 80 0.36 -5.37 -7.96
C ILE A 80 1.19 -6.51 -8.54
N LEU A 81 1.97 -6.25 -9.60
CA LEU A 81 2.87 -7.24 -10.19
C LEU A 81 3.95 -7.70 -9.19
N GLY A 82 4.53 -6.78 -8.43
CA GLY A 82 5.53 -7.11 -7.41
C GLY A 82 4.94 -7.97 -6.29
N GLN A 83 3.70 -7.69 -5.88
CA GLN A 83 2.97 -8.55 -4.95
C GLN A 83 2.69 -9.94 -5.52
N HIS A 84 2.32 -10.02 -6.79
CA HIS A 84 2.12 -11.29 -7.47
C HIS A 84 3.42 -12.09 -7.50
N GLN A 85 4.54 -11.48 -7.88
CA GLN A 85 5.88 -12.09 -7.87
C GLN A 85 6.20 -12.70 -6.50
N ILE A 86 6.01 -11.97 -5.40
CA ILE A 86 6.21 -12.51 -4.04
C ILE A 86 5.33 -13.74 -3.79
N ARG A 87 4.04 -13.67 -4.17
CA ARG A 87 3.07 -14.75 -3.92
C ARG A 87 3.46 -16.05 -4.62
N ILE A 88 4.01 -15.97 -5.82
CA ILE A 88 4.46 -17.14 -6.59
C ILE A 88 5.93 -17.49 -6.34
N GLY A 89 6.58 -16.87 -5.35
CA GLY A 89 7.93 -17.20 -4.91
C GLY A 89 9.06 -16.61 -5.77
N LEU A 90 8.77 -15.62 -6.61
CA LEU A 90 9.76 -14.93 -7.44
C LEU A 90 10.35 -13.71 -6.70
N GLU A 91 11.52 -13.28 -7.18
CA GLU A 91 12.11 -11.99 -6.79
C GLU A 91 11.19 -10.83 -7.22
N PRO A 92 10.87 -9.88 -6.33
CA PRO A 92 9.86 -8.86 -6.58
C PRO A 92 10.41 -7.65 -7.37
N VAL A 93 11.03 -7.91 -8.52
CA VAL A 93 11.68 -6.90 -9.37
C VAL A 93 10.74 -5.80 -9.84
N ALA A 94 9.42 -6.06 -9.90
CA ALA A 94 8.44 -5.05 -10.23
C ALA A 94 8.30 -3.98 -9.12
N LEU A 95 8.64 -4.29 -7.86
CA LEU A 95 8.61 -3.29 -6.80
C LEU A 95 9.65 -2.19 -7.01
N ASP A 96 10.80 -2.49 -7.61
CA ASP A 96 11.80 -1.48 -7.96
C ASP A 96 11.28 -0.52 -9.03
N LYS A 97 10.63 -1.06 -10.07
CA LYS A 97 9.97 -0.25 -11.10
C LYS A 97 8.84 0.59 -10.53
N SER A 98 8.12 0.08 -9.52
CA SER A 98 7.12 0.85 -8.81
C SER A 98 7.72 2.04 -8.07
N ILE A 99 8.85 1.85 -7.38
CA ILE A 99 9.52 2.93 -6.65
C ILE A 99 10.01 4.00 -7.63
N GLU A 100 10.61 3.60 -8.75
CA GLU A 100 11.05 4.53 -9.80
C GLU A 100 9.89 5.35 -10.37
N ALA A 101 8.76 4.70 -10.70
CA ALA A 101 7.57 5.38 -11.19
C ALA A 101 7.00 6.37 -10.16
N ALA A 102 6.98 5.98 -8.87
CA ALA A 102 6.54 6.86 -7.80
C ALA A 102 7.44 8.09 -7.67
N GLN A 103 8.76 7.91 -7.73
CA GLN A 103 9.73 9.01 -7.68
C GLN A 103 9.52 10.00 -8.83
N LYS A 104 9.28 9.49 -10.05
CA LYS A 104 8.92 10.34 -11.20
C LYS A 104 7.62 11.10 -10.94
N ALA A 105 6.56 10.44 -10.47
CA ALA A 105 5.30 11.10 -10.13
C ALA A 105 5.45 12.22 -9.08
N THR A 106 6.35 12.05 -8.10
CA THR A 106 6.61 13.07 -7.07
C THR A 106 7.53 14.19 -7.53
N GLY A 107 8.37 13.96 -8.55
CA GLY A 107 9.32 14.95 -9.06
C GLY A 107 8.65 16.18 -9.69
N PHE A 108 7.37 16.07 -10.06
CA PHE A 108 6.57 17.17 -10.61
C PHE A 108 5.80 17.97 -9.55
N ALA A 109 5.84 17.56 -8.27
CA ALA A 109 5.05 18.17 -7.22
C ALA A 109 5.76 19.37 -6.57
N ASP A 110 5.15 20.55 -6.65
CA ASP A 110 5.47 21.67 -5.76
C ASP A 110 4.56 21.63 -4.54
N ILE A 111 5.03 20.97 -3.48
CA ILE A 111 4.28 20.75 -2.23
C ILE A 111 3.81 22.08 -1.61
N SER A 112 4.52 23.18 -1.87
CA SER A 112 4.19 24.51 -1.33
C SER A 112 2.94 25.15 -1.97
N LYS A 113 2.46 24.61 -3.10
CA LYS A 113 1.38 25.19 -3.91
C LYS A 113 0.09 24.36 -3.94
N ILE A 114 -0.04 23.30 -3.13
CA ILE A 114 -1.22 22.41 -3.16
C ILE A 114 -2.42 23.08 -2.45
N PRO A 115 -3.41 23.66 -3.17
CA PRO A 115 -4.35 24.60 -2.56
C PRO A 115 -5.59 23.92 -1.94
N GLN A 116 -5.84 22.61 -2.15
CA GLN A 116 -7.11 21.96 -1.78
C GLN A 116 -6.93 20.53 -1.25
N MET A 117 -7.87 20.04 -0.43
CA MET A 117 -7.84 18.68 0.15
C MET A 117 -7.90 17.57 -0.92
N ALA A 118 -8.69 17.74 -1.99
CA ALA A 118 -8.80 16.74 -3.06
C ALA A 118 -7.50 16.56 -3.85
N THR A 119 -6.74 17.65 -4.08
CA THR A 119 -5.41 17.58 -4.68
C THR A 119 -4.38 16.97 -3.73
N ARG A 120 -4.49 17.20 -2.41
CA ARG A 120 -3.59 16.57 -1.42
C ARG A 120 -3.63 15.05 -1.42
N GLN A 121 -4.80 14.44 -1.60
CA GLN A 121 -4.86 12.97 -1.62
C GLN A 121 -4.14 12.40 -2.85
N LEU A 122 -4.36 12.98 -4.04
CA LEU A 122 -3.64 12.60 -5.27
C LEU A 122 -2.11 12.80 -5.14
N GLU A 123 -1.68 13.86 -4.44
CA GLU A 123 -0.28 14.12 -4.12
C GLU A 123 0.33 13.10 -3.15
N ALA A 124 -0.47 12.54 -2.24
CA ALA A 124 -0.02 11.52 -1.30
C ALA A 124 0.07 10.10 -1.91
N ILE A 125 -0.64 9.82 -3.01
CA ILE A 125 -0.71 8.48 -3.62
C ILE A 125 0.68 7.92 -3.98
N PRO A 126 1.55 8.62 -4.74
CA PRO A 126 2.87 8.09 -5.07
C PRO A 126 3.70 7.73 -3.83
N TYR A 127 3.72 8.59 -2.82
CA TYR A 127 4.43 8.34 -1.57
C TYR A 127 3.86 7.13 -0.81
N SER A 128 2.53 6.99 -0.76
CA SER A 128 1.86 5.85 -0.15
C SER A 128 2.25 4.53 -0.85
N TYR A 129 2.20 4.48 -2.17
CA TYR A 129 2.58 3.27 -2.91
C TYR A 129 4.09 2.99 -2.90
N MET A 130 4.92 4.04 -2.83
CA MET A 130 6.36 3.88 -2.61
C MET A 130 6.64 3.26 -1.24
N GLY A 131 5.94 3.72 -0.19
CA GLY A 131 6.00 3.12 1.14
C GLY A 131 5.55 1.66 1.14
N ALA A 132 4.46 1.34 0.44
CA ALA A 132 3.97 -0.03 0.31
C ALA A 132 4.96 -0.93 -0.45
N ALA A 133 5.60 -0.43 -1.50
CA ALA A 133 6.63 -1.16 -2.25
C ALA A 133 7.85 -1.46 -1.37
N TYR A 134 8.38 -0.46 -0.66
CA TYR A 134 9.48 -0.67 0.29
C TYR A 134 9.09 -1.63 1.42
N TYR A 135 7.88 -1.52 1.98
CA TYR A 135 7.42 -2.44 3.02
C TYR A 135 7.46 -3.90 2.53
N ARG A 136 6.95 -4.15 1.32
CA ARG A 136 6.94 -5.49 0.73
C ARG A 136 8.33 -6.02 0.42
N LYS A 137 9.23 -5.16 -0.06
CA LYS A 137 10.66 -5.52 -0.19
C LYS A 137 11.27 -5.87 1.16
N GLY A 138 10.99 -5.11 2.22
CA GLY A 138 11.45 -5.42 3.57
C GLY A 138 10.90 -6.76 4.09
N LEU A 139 9.64 -7.08 3.81
CA LEU A 139 9.09 -8.40 4.14
C LEU A 139 9.75 -9.54 3.35
N TYR A 140 10.08 -9.29 2.08
CA TYR A 140 10.81 -10.23 1.24
C TYR A 140 12.23 -10.50 1.79
N GLU A 141 12.97 -9.43 2.10
CA GLU A 141 14.28 -9.48 2.74
C GLU A 141 14.25 -10.25 4.06
N LEU A 142 13.24 -9.98 4.90
CA LEU A 142 13.01 -10.71 6.14
C LEU A 142 12.83 -12.21 5.89
N GLY A 143 12.03 -12.60 4.89
CA GLY A 143 11.82 -14.00 4.49
C GLY A 143 13.09 -14.69 3.98
N LYS A 144 14.04 -13.93 3.45
CA LYS A 144 15.38 -14.40 3.06
C LYS A 144 16.40 -14.40 4.21
N GLY A 145 15.99 -13.97 5.41
CA GLY A 145 16.88 -13.84 6.56
C GLY A 145 17.81 -12.63 6.52
N LEU A 146 17.57 -11.68 5.62
CA LEU A 146 18.30 -10.41 5.53
C LEU A 146 17.79 -9.42 6.59
N ASP A 147 18.57 -8.36 6.84
CA ASP A 147 18.15 -7.27 7.72
C ASP A 147 17.23 -6.30 6.98
N PRO A 148 15.91 -6.27 7.28
CA PRO A 148 14.97 -5.45 6.55
C PRO A 148 14.95 -3.99 7.06
N ARG A 149 15.64 -3.66 8.16
CA ARG A 149 15.52 -2.34 8.81
C ARG A 149 15.86 -1.16 7.87
N PRO A 150 16.90 -1.21 7.01
CA PRO A 150 17.16 -0.13 6.07
C PRO A 150 16.01 0.06 5.08
N THR A 151 15.45 -1.02 4.54
CA THR A 151 14.34 -0.98 3.59
C THR A 151 13.03 -0.54 4.26
N LEU A 152 12.77 -1.00 5.48
CA LEU A 152 11.62 -0.56 6.28
C LEU A 152 11.73 0.92 6.68
N LYS A 153 12.95 1.46 6.87
CA LYS A 153 13.15 2.90 7.08
C LYS A 153 12.71 3.71 5.87
N ASN A 154 13.01 3.27 4.66
CA ASN A 154 12.52 3.92 3.44
C ASN A 154 10.98 3.87 3.34
N ALA A 155 10.37 2.76 3.78
CA ALA A 155 8.91 2.66 3.85
C ALA A 155 8.30 3.68 4.82
N ILE A 156 8.89 3.82 6.02
CA ILE A 156 8.47 4.81 7.03
C ILE A 156 8.58 6.23 6.45
N ASP A 157 9.72 6.58 5.84
CA ASP A 157 9.95 7.91 5.29
C ASP A 157 8.94 8.27 4.20
N ALA A 158 8.61 7.32 3.33
CA ALA A 158 7.61 7.50 2.29
C ALA A 158 6.19 7.70 2.89
N PHE A 159 5.81 6.90 3.89
CA PHE A 159 4.52 7.08 4.57
C PHE A 159 4.44 8.38 5.36
N ASP A 160 5.53 8.81 6.00
CA ASP A 160 5.61 10.11 6.69
C ASP A 160 5.40 11.27 5.71
N MET A 161 5.97 11.21 4.50
CA MET A 161 5.69 12.22 3.47
C MET A 161 4.23 12.19 3.02
N ALA A 162 3.68 11.01 2.80
CA ALA A 162 2.29 10.85 2.41
C ALA A 162 1.32 11.43 3.48
N LEU A 163 1.63 11.23 4.78
CA LEU A 163 0.87 11.79 5.91
C LEU A 163 1.04 13.30 6.08
N ARG A 164 2.23 13.86 5.79
CA ARG A 164 2.41 15.32 5.76
C ARG A 164 1.53 15.99 4.72
N ILE A 165 1.36 15.33 3.57
CA ILE A 165 0.51 15.84 2.48
C ILE A 165 -0.97 15.62 2.80
N SER A 166 -1.35 14.42 3.25
CA SER A 166 -2.73 14.04 3.54
C SER A 166 -2.88 13.44 4.95
N PRO A 167 -2.99 14.27 6.00
CA PRO A 167 -2.95 13.81 7.40
C PRO A 167 -4.22 13.08 7.86
N PHE A 168 -5.29 13.08 7.05
CA PHE A 168 -6.55 12.39 7.33
C PHE A 168 -6.76 11.15 6.46
N TYR A 169 -5.74 10.71 5.73
CA TYR A 169 -5.83 9.49 4.94
C TYR A 169 -5.50 8.27 5.82
N ASP A 170 -6.55 7.72 6.43
CA ASP A 170 -6.55 6.59 7.36
C ASP A 170 -5.74 5.36 6.88
N PHE A 171 -5.82 5.02 5.60
CA PHE A 171 -5.10 3.89 5.02
C PHE A 171 -3.58 4.00 5.16
N ILE A 172 -3.02 5.22 5.14
CA ILE A 172 -1.58 5.43 5.28
C ILE A 172 -1.13 5.12 6.71
N TYR A 173 -1.89 5.54 7.73
CA TYR A 173 -1.60 5.19 9.13
C TYR A 173 -1.64 3.68 9.33
N LYS A 174 -2.63 2.97 8.75
CA LYS A 174 -2.67 1.51 8.79
C LYS A 174 -1.38 0.91 8.23
N ASN A 175 -0.94 1.34 7.05
CA ASN A 175 0.27 0.78 6.43
C ASN A 175 1.54 1.15 7.19
N SER A 176 1.63 2.34 7.76
CA SER A 176 2.72 2.73 8.67
C SER A 176 2.74 1.83 9.92
N GLY A 177 1.56 1.52 10.47
CA GLY A 177 1.38 0.56 11.56
C GLY A 177 1.91 -0.84 11.21
N ASP A 178 1.60 -1.34 10.01
CA ASP A 178 2.12 -2.62 9.48
C ASP A 178 3.65 -2.61 9.36
N VAL A 179 4.26 -1.52 8.87
CA VAL A 179 5.73 -1.41 8.75
C VAL A 179 6.40 -1.48 10.11
N HIS A 180 5.90 -0.72 11.08
CA HIS A 180 6.41 -0.74 12.45
C HIS A 180 6.19 -2.10 13.13
N TRP A 181 5.07 -2.77 12.85
CA TRP A 181 4.80 -4.14 13.30
C TRP A 181 5.83 -5.14 12.74
N GLY A 182 6.10 -5.08 11.43
CA GLY A 182 7.10 -5.93 10.78
C GLY A 182 8.52 -5.67 11.32
N ARG A 183 8.87 -4.40 11.55
CA ARG A 183 10.14 -4.00 12.16
C ARG A 183 10.29 -4.53 13.58
N ALA A 184 9.25 -4.38 14.41
CA ALA A 184 9.25 -4.88 15.79
C ALA A 184 9.48 -6.40 15.83
N ARG A 185 8.78 -7.16 14.98
CA ARG A 185 8.98 -8.62 14.88
C ARG A 185 10.41 -9.00 14.53
N TYR A 186 11.03 -8.28 13.59
CA TYR A 186 12.44 -8.50 13.27
C TYR A 186 13.35 -8.18 14.45
N GLU A 187 13.17 -7.03 15.09
CA GLU A 187 13.94 -6.61 16.27
C GLU A 187 13.86 -7.67 17.39
N MET A 188 12.65 -8.14 17.71
CA MET A 188 12.41 -9.22 18.66
C MET A 188 13.13 -10.51 18.28
N SER A 189 13.06 -10.93 17.01
CA SER A 189 13.72 -12.15 16.53
C SER A 189 15.25 -12.10 16.63
N LYS A 190 15.82 -10.90 16.72
CA LYS A 190 17.26 -10.66 16.89
C LYS A 190 17.64 -10.33 18.34
N GLY A 191 16.70 -10.37 19.28
CA GLY A 191 16.92 -9.99 20.68
C GLY A 191 17.22 -8.50 20.87
N LEU A 192 16.76 -7.66 19.95
CA LEU A 192 16.90 -6.19 20.02
C LEU A 192 15.70 -5.57 20.75
N ASP A 193 15.88 -4.35 21.25
CA ASP A 193 14.78 -3.58 21.84
C ASP A 193 13.76 -3.20 20.76
N ALA A 194 12.54 -3.73 20.89
CA ALA A 194 11.43 -3.50 19.98
C ALA A 194 10.41 -2.47 20.51
N VAL A 195 10.62 -1.88 21.69
CA VAL A 195 9.62 -1.02 22.37
C VAL A 195 9.21 0.15 21.48
N ALA A 196 10.17 0.84 20.86
CA ALA A 196 9.88 1.98 20.00
C ALA A 196 9.01 1.58 18.80
N SER A 197 9.37 0.50 18.10
CA SER A 197 8.62 0.00 16.96
C SER A 197 7.22 -0.47 17.35
N LEU A 198 7.07 -1.14 18.50
CA LEU A 198 5.77 -1.57 19.01
C LEU A 198 4.85 -0.40 19.35
N ASN A 199 5.38 0.63 20.02
CA ASN A 199 4.62 1.83 20.35
C ASN A 199 4.18 2.56 19.08
N SER A 200 5.08 2.75 18.12
CA SER A 200 4.74 3.37 16.84
C SER A 200 3.69 2.57 16.05
N SER A 201 3.75 1.24 16.07
CA SER A 201 2.72 0.40 15.43
C SER A 201 1.34 0.61 16.06
N ILE A 202 1.25 0.54 17.40
CA ILE A 202 0.01 0.76 18.16
C ILE A 202 -0.56 2.16 17.92
N GLU A 203 0.27 3.20 17.96
CA GLU A 203 -0.15 4.58 17.76
C GLU A 203 -0.71 4.82 16.36
N ASN A 204 -0.04 4.27 15.34
CA ASN A 204 -0.50 4.38 13.95
C ASN A 204 -1.87 3.72 13.75
N TYR A 205 -2.07 2.49 14.23
CA TYR A 205 -3.40 1.87 14.13
C TYR A 205 -4.48 2.63 14.92
N LYS A 206 -4.14 3.15 16.11
CA LYS A 206 -5.07 4.02 16.85
C LYS A 206 -5.44 5.29 16.07
N LYS A 207 -4.49 5.90 15.36
CA LYS A 207 -4.76 7.04 14.48
C LYS A 207 -5.68 6.65 13.31
N ALA A 208 -5.42 5.52 12.65
CA ALA A 208 -6.31 5.00 11.60
C ALA A 208 -7.75 4.80 12.13
N ILE A 209 -7.90 4.18 13.30
CA ILE A 209 -9.21 3.95 13.97
C ILE A 209 -9.88 5.27 14.37
N SER A 210 -9.11 6.28 14.79
CA SER A 210 -9.67 7.59 15.17
C SER A 210 -10.27 8.36 13.99
N ILE A 211 -9.79 8.08 12.77
CA ILE A 211 -10.30 8.68 11.54
C ILE A 211 -11.46 7.85 10.98
N ASN A 212 -11.32 6.51 11.00
CA ASN A 212 -12.31 5.58 10.47
C ASN A 212 -12.44 4.37 11.42
N SER A 213 -13.38 4.48 12.34
CA SER A 213 -13.59 3.50 13.41
C SER A 213 -14.31 2.23 12.94
N GLU A 214 -14.93 2.24 11.77
CA GLU A 214 -15.72 1.12 11.23
C GLU A 214 -14.96 0.23 10.24
N ASN A 215 -13.63 0.37 10.19
CA ASN A 215 -12.78 -0.48 9.38
C ASN A 215 -12.24 -1.66 10.19
N MET A 216 -12.74 -2.87 9.90
CA MET A 216 -12.34 -4.09 10.60
C MET A 216 -10.83 -4.38 10.51
N PHE A 217 -10.16 -3.99 9.42
CA PHE A 217 -8.74 -4.26 9.23
C PHE A 217 -7.87 -3.44 10.19
N TYR A 218 -8.34 -2.26 10.62
CA TYR A 218 -7.58 -1.41 11.54
C TYR A 218 -7.64 -1.95 12.97
N HIS A 219 -8.80 -2.43 13.40
CA HIS A 219 -8.96 -3.12 14.68
C HIS A 219 -8.19 -4.44 14.70
N ASN A 220 -8.18 -5.18 13.60
CA ASN A 220 -7.36 -6.39 13.48
C ASN A 220 -5.86 -6.06 13.57
N GLY A 221 -5.39 -5.04 12.86
CA GLY A 221 -4.00 -4.58 12.94
C GLY A 221 -3.60 -4.14 14.34
N LEU A 222 -4.47 -3.39 15.04
CA LEU A 222 -4.25 -3.00 16.43
C LEU A 222 -4.17 -4.22 17.37
N GLY A 223 -5.02 -5.22 17.16
CA GLY A 223 -4.96 -6.50 17.87
C GLY A 223 -3.61 -7.19 17.68
N ASN A 224 -3.16 -7.32 16.43
CA ASN A 224 -1.84 -7.91 16.10
C ASN A 224 -0.69 -7.14 16.77
N ALA A 225 -0.78 -5.81 16.85
CA ALA A 225 0.24 -4.98 17.50
C ALA A 225 0.28 -5.18 19.02
N TYR A 226 -0.89 -5.30 19.66
CA TYR A 226 -0.96 -5.61 21.09
C TYR A 226 -0.50 -7.04 21.40
N GLU A 227 -0.82 -8.01 20.55
CA GLU A 227 -0.37 -9.40 20.71
C GLU A 227 1.15 -9.49 20.71
N ILE A 228 1.82 -8.94 19.68
CA ILE A 228 3.28 -8.91 19.61
C ILE A 228 3.88 -8.13 20.80
N ARG A 229 3.21 -7.07 21.28
CA ARG A 229 3.67 -6.36 22.48
C ARG A 229 3.61 -7.24 23.73
N GLY A 230 2.55 -8.04 23.89
CA GLY A 230 2.45 -9.04 24.95
C GLY A 230 3.52 -10.12 24.84
N GLU A 231 3.76 -10.64 23.63
CA GLU A 231 4.85 -11.60 23.38
C GLU A 231 6.22 -11.03 23.77
N TYR A 232 6.49 -9.77 23.41
CA TYR A 232 7.72 -9.09 23.79
C TYR A 232 7.88 -8.97 25.32
N GLU A 233 6.81 -8.60 26.02
CA GLU A 233 6.86 -8.51 27.49
C GLU A 233 7.11 -9.87 28.12
N LEU A 234 6.48 -10.92 27.62
CA LEU A 234 6.75 -12.28 28.06
C LEU A 234 8.22 -12.67 27.83
N LEU A 235 8.80 -12.34 26.67
CA LEU A 235 10.22 -12.56 26.37
C LEU A 235 11.15 -11.82 27.34
N CYS A 236 10.73 -10.64 27.81
CA CYS A 236 11.45 -9.87 28.81
C CYS A 236 11.18 -10.31 30.26
N GLY A 237 10.39 -11.36 30.49
CA GLY A 237 10.02 -11.83 31.83
C GLY A 237 8.99 -10.95 32.55
N LEU A 238 8.26 -10.11 31.80
CA LEU A 238 7.19 -9.26 32.29
C LEU A 238 5.82 -9.93 32.05
N SER A 239 4.78 -9.44 32.74
CA SER A 239 3.43 -9.96 32.57
C SER A 239 2.79 -9.46 31.26
N PRO A 240 2.37 -10.36 30.35
CA PRO A 240 1.79 -9.95 29.06
C PRO A 240 0.29 -9.61 29.14
N ILE A 241 -0.35 -9.86 30.30
CA ILE A 241 -1.81 -9.92 30.45
C ILE A 241 -2.50 -8.67 29.92
N THR A 242 -2.02 -7.48 30.31
CA THR A 242 -2.62 -6.20 29.91
C THR A 242 -2.65 -6.01 28.39
N TRP A 243 -1.65 -6.50 27.67
CA TRP A 243 -1.62 -6.37 26.21
C TRP A 243 -2.47 -7.44 25.53
N LEU A 244 -2.45 -8.67 26.05
CA LEU A 244 -3.30 -9.74 25.52
C LEU A 244 -4.79 -9.42 25.69
N GLU A 245 -5.21 -8.82 26.81
CA GLU A 245 -6.58 -8.33 27.01
C GLU A 245 -6.97 -7.28 25.96
N LYS A 246 -6.09 -6.29 25.72
CA LYS A 246 -6.30 -5.27 24.67
C LYS A 246 -6.33 -5.87 23.26
N ALA A 247 -5.53 -6.90 23.01
CA ALA A 247 -5.54 -7.62 21.73
C ALA A 247 -6.90 -8.29 21.51
N ILE A 248 -7.40 -9.02 22.51
CA ILE A 248 -8.72 -9.68 22.48
C ILE A 248 -9.83 -8.66 22.23
N GLU A 249 -9.84 -7.52 22.94
CA GLU A 249 -10.84 -6.47 22.74
C GLU A 249 -10.82 -5.94 21.30
N SER A 250 -9.62 -5.72 20.73
CA SER A 250 -9.46 -5.21 19.37
C SER A 250 -9.94 -6.23 18.33
N TYR A 251 -9.60 -7.51 18.50
CA TYR A 251 -10.10 -8.57 17.63
C TYR A 251 -11.62 -8.73 17.71
N GLN A 252 -12.21 -8.65 18.90
CA GLN A 252 -13.67 -8.68 19.07
C GLN A 252 -14.35 -7.53 18.32
N LYS A 253 -13.80 -6.31 18.36
CA LYS A 253 -14.31 -5.18 17.56
C LYS A 253 -14.25 -5.46 16.06
N ALA A 254 -13.13 -6.01 15.57
CA ALA A 254 -12.98 -6.37 14.16
C ALA A 254 -14.04 -7.39 13.71
N ILE A 255 -14.32 -8.40 14.55
CA ILE A 255 -15.34 -9.43 14.29
C ILE A 255 -16.75 -8.83 14.26
N THR A 256 -17.09 -7.98 15.24
CA THR A 256 -18.40 -7.32 15.32
C THR A 256 -18.67 -6.45 14.08
N ILE A 257 -17.70 -5.63 13.67
CA ILE A 257 -17.81 -4.79 12.46
C ILE A 257 -18.03 -5.67 11.23
N LYS A 258 -17.28 -6.77 11.10
CA LYS A 258 -17.42 -7.72 9.98
C LYS A 258 -18.80 -8.36 9.94
N ALA A 259 -19.38 -8.69 11.10
CA ALA A 259 -20.70 -9.30 11.20
C ALA A 259 -21.82 -8.34 10.78
N ILE A 260 -21.74 -7.07 11.19
CA ILE A 260 -22.72 -6.03 10.82
C ILE A 260 -22.74 -5.81 9.31
N LYS A 261 -21.57 -5.74 8.65
CA LYS A 261 -21.48 -5.48 7.20
C LYS A 261 -21.89 -6.65 6.30
N ARG A 262 -22.21 -7.82 6.87
CA ARG A 262 -22.71 -8.99 6.14
C ARG A 262 -24.24 -9.12 6.16
N GLN A 263 -24.93 -8.31 6.95
CA GLN A 263 -26.39 -8.20 7.00
C GLN A 263 -26.87 -7.15 6.02
#